data_AF-A0A3M2FLE5-F1
#
_entry.id   AF-A0A3M2FLE5-F1
#
_cell.length_a   1.000
_cell.length_b   1.000
_cell.length_c   1.000
_cell.angle_alpha   90.00
_cell.angle_beta   90.00
_cell.angle_gamma   90.00
#
_symmetry.space_group_name_H-M   'P 1'
#
loop_
_entity.id
_entity.type
_entity.pdbx_description
1 polymer ?
#
loop_
_entity_poly.entity_id
_entity_poly.type
_entity_poly.pdbx_seq_one_letter_code
_entity_poly.pdbx_strand_id
1 'polypeptide(L)'
;YDTYEVTRLYAELSRRFADADPEQLPPSEREAFARYQDIEAAYRRRVEEAEQNYRGIASFLGAFSEASRRLREHFGKDDITFDDLMAIDDSEEALVQARDIYLFLLQMGATEDDLVQAEEHLRIDLQYRLNPDFDPRPIVGDDYDDLFERFYGNNDVTGPDAEHGTHVAGIIAAERDNGVGIDGIAPVQVMILRAVPDGDERDKDVANAIRYAADNGAHIINMSFGKAYSPQKEAVDAAVRYADARGVLMVHAAGNDAANVDSTANYPMKTYLDGGAAAHWLTVGAVSWEPPPEFVASFSNFGAASVDLFAPGVDIYSTLPGSTYGARNGTSMAAPVVSGVAALLMAYFPDLTATQVKDILLRSVTAYPDREVVRPGSDRLVPFGSLSATGGVVNAYRAVELAQTLSGRGD
;
A
#
# COMPACT_ATOMS: atom_id res chain seq x y z
N TYR A 1 1.78 15.69 4.93
CA TYR A 1 2.32 15.54 3.57
C TYR A 1 3.83 15.41 3.61
N ASP A 2 4.37 14.61 2.71
CA ASP A 2 5.78 14.47 2.35
C ASP A 2 5.89 14.18 0.84
N THR A 3 7.10 14.11 0.35
CA THR A 3 7.45 13.86 -1.05
C THR A 3 7.47 12.37 -1.36
N TYR A 4 7.44 12.03 -2.65
CA TYR A 4 7.91 10.72 -3.10
C TYR A 4 9.44 10.66 -3.07
N GLU A 5 10.00 9.45 -2.95
CA GLU A 5 11.45 9.26 -2.93
C GLU A 5 12.08 9.68 -4.26
N VAL A 6 11.40 9.40 -5.39
CA VAL A 6 11.85 9.84 -6.71
C VAL A 6 11.95 11.37 -6.80
N THR A 7 11.03 12.10 -6.17
CA THR A 7 11.03 13.56 -6.10
C THR A 7 12.22 14.07 -5.29
N ARG A 8 12.50 13.45 -4.13
CA ARG A 8 13.68 13.80 -3.30
C ARG A 8 14.99 13.56 -4.04
N LEU A 9 15.12 12.40 -4.68
CA LEU A 9 16.29 12.05 -5.47
C LEU A 9 16.48 13.01 -6.65
N TYR A 10 15.40 13.37 -7.35
CA TYR A 10 15.46 14.38 -8.40
C TYR A 10 15.88 15.74 -7.84
N ALA A 11 15.29 16.20 -6.74
CA ALA A 11 15.64 17.48 -6.12
C ALA A 11 17.10 17.54 -5.67
N GLU A 12 17.64 16.46 -5.11
CA GLU A 12 19.04 16.35 -4.71
C GLU A 12 19.99 16.34 -5.92
N LEU A 13 19.75 15.44 -6.88
CA LEU A 13 20.64 15.22 -8.01
C LEU A 13 20.60 16.37 -9.03
N SER A 14 19.44 17.00 -9.24
CA SER A 14 19.30 18.14 -10.17
C SER A 14 20.14 19.35 -9.76
N ARG A 15 20.28 19.62 -8.45
CA ARG A 15 21.17 20.69 -7.92
C ARG A 15 22.62 20.50 -8.36
N ARG A 16 23.03 19.25 -8.63
CA ARG A 16 24.38 18.91 -9.05
C ARG A 16 24.51 18.77 -10.57
N PHE A 17 23.50 18.23 -11.25
CA PHE A 17 23.63 17.73 -12.62
C PHE A 17 22.72 18.37 -13.67
N ALA A 18 21.74 19.21 -13.29
CA ALA A 18 20.78 19.77 -14.25
C ALA A 18 21.44 20.56 -15.40
N ASP A 19 22.50 21.30 -15.07
CA ASP A 19 23.25 22.12 -16.03
C ASP A 19 24.61 21.49 -16.42
N ALA A 20 24.85 20.22 -16.07
CA ALA A 20 26.13 19.56 -16.32
C ALA A 20 26.30 19.21 -17.81
N ASP A 21 27.50 19.43 -18.34
CA ASP A 21 27.90 18.95 -19.68
C ASP A 21 28.47 17.52 -19.57
N PRO A 22 27.81 16.50 -20.15
CA PRO A 22 28.26 15.12 -20.07
C PRO A 22 29.67 14.89 -20.60
N GLU A 23 30.13 15.70 -21.56
CA GLU A 23 31.46 15.57 -22.15
C GLU A 23 32.57 16.09 -21.22
N GLN A 24 32.21 16.97 -20.28
CA GLN A 24 33.13 17.60 -19.32
C GLN A 24 33.10 16.94 -17.94
N LEU A 25 32.20 15.97 -17.71
CA LEU A 25 32.09 15.29 -16.42
C LEU A 25 33.31 14.39 -16.13
N PRO A 26 33.91 14.51 -14.93
CA PRO A 26 34.95 13.60 -14.49
C PRO A 26 34.47 12.14 -14.54
N PRO A 27 35.34 11.17 -14.87
CA PRO A 27 34.96 9.75 -14.86
C PRO A 27 34.31 9.27 -13.56
N SER A 28 34.69 9.85 -12.42
CA SER A 28 34.12 9.55 -11.09
C SER A 28 32.65 9.98 -10.92
N GLU A 29 32.14 10.87 -11.76
CA GLU A 29 30.77 11.38 -11.66
C GLU A 29 29.81 10.76 -12.69
N ARG A 30 30.33 10.03 -13.68
CA ARG A 30 29.53 9.50 -14.80
C ARG A 30 28.44 8.53 -14.35
N GLU A 31 28.72 7.70 -13.35
CA GLU A 31 27.72 6.77 -12.79
C GLU A 31 26.60 7.53 -12.06
N ALA A 32 26.96 8.53 -11.26
CA ALA A 32 25.97 9.37 -10.58
C ALA A 32 25.13 10.19 -11.57
N PHE A 33 25.74 10.66 -12.66
CA PHE A 33 25.03 11.34 -13.74
C PHE A 33 24.08 10.41 -14.50
N ALA A 34 24.50 9.19 -14.82
CA ALA A 34 23.61 8.19 -15.44
C ALA A 34 22.40 7.89 -14.54
N ARG A 35 22.63 7.72 -13.22
CA ARG A 35 21.55 7.58 -12.23
C ARG A 35 20.64 8.80 -12.21
N TYR A 36 21.18 10.02 -12.29
CA TYR A 36 20.37 11.24 -12.39
C TYR A 36 19.47 11.22 -13.62
N GLN A 37 19.97 10.81 -14.78
CA GLN A 37 19.16 10.73 -16.00
C GLN A 37 17.99 9.76 -15.86
N ASP A 38 18.21 8.60 -15.23
CA ASP A 38 17.16 7.62 -14.97
C ASP A 38 16.10 8.16 -13.98
N ILE A 39 16.55 8.82 -12.91
CA ILE A 39 15.66 9.45 -11.91
C ILE A 39 14.89 10.62 -12.51
N GLU A 40 15.53 11.47 -13.30
CA GLU A 40 14.90 12.58 -13.99
C GLU A 40 13.81 12.08 -14.95
N ALA A 41 14.10 11.05 -15.74
CA ALA A 41 13.12 10.46 -16.65
C ALA A 41 11.92 9.87 -15.90
N ALA A 42 12.16 9.18 -14.77
CA ALA A 42 11.09 8.63 -13.93
C ALA A 42 10.25 9.73 -13.26
N TYR A 43 10.91 10.75 -12.69
CA TYR A 43 10.27 11.90 -12.07
C TYR A 43 9.40 12.66 -13.07
N ARG A 44 9.95 13.04 -14.23
CA ARG A 44 9.24 13.80 -15.27
C ARG A 44 8.01 13.05 -15.78
N ARG A 45 8.14 11.73 -16.01
CA ARG A 45 7.00 10.89 -16.39
C ARG A 45 5.88 10.95 -15.37
N ARG A 46 6.21 10.84 -14.08
CA ARG A 46 5.22 10.87 -12.99
C ARG A 46 4.54 12.24 -12.86
N VAL A 47 5.30 13.32 -13.06
CA VAL A 47 4.73 14.69 -13.13
C VAL A 47 3.79 14.84 -14.32
N GLU A 48 4.23 14.42 -15.51
CA GLU A 48 3.41 14.50 -16.73
C GLU A 48 2.10 13.71 -16.60
N GLU A 49 2.16 12.48 -16.06
CA GLU A 49 0.98 11.65 -15.79
C GLU A 49 0.06 12.31 -14.76
N ALA A 50 0.59 12.80 -13.64
CA ALA A 50 -0.20 13.49 -12.61
C ALA A 50 -0.86 14.76 -13.15
N GLU A 51 -0.16 15.57 -13.94
CA GLU A 51 -0.73 16.77 -14.57
C GLU A 51 -1.83 16.43 -15.59
N GLN A 52 -1.63 15.39 -16.39
CA GLN A 52 -2.63 14.93 -17.36
C GLN A 52 -3.89 14.43 -16.64
N ASN A 53 -3.72 13.59 -15.62
CA ASN A 53 -4.82 13.09 -14.80
C ASN A 53 -5.55 14.23 -14.09
N TYR A 54 -4.80 15.15 -13.47
CA TYR A 54 -5.36 16.33 -12.80
C TYR A 54 -6.21 17.17 -13.76
N ARG A 55 -5.65 17.52 -14.93
CA ARG A 55 -6.40 18.28 -15.95
C ARG A 55 -7.66 17.55 -16.40
N GLY A 56 -7.59 16.23 -16.57
CA GLY A 56 -8.73 15.40 -16.94
C GLY A 56 -9.84 15.42 -15.89
N ILE A 57 -9.49 15.07 -14.64
CA ILE A 57 -10.44 15.02 -13.52
C ILE A 57 -11.00 16.41 -13.20
N ALA A 58 -10.15 17.45 -13.13
CA ALA A 58 -10.62 18.81 -12.84
C ALA A 58 -11.56 19.34 -13.95
N SER A 59 -11.27 19.03 -15.22
CA SER A 59 -12.18 19.41 -16.33
C SER A 59 -13.51 18.68 -16.24
N PHE A 60 -13.48 17.37 -15.93
CA PHE A 60 -14.69 16.58 -15.79
C PHE A 60 -15.52 17.01 -14.58
N LEU A 61 -14.88 17.25 -13.43
CA LEU A 61 -15.53 17.77 -12.23
C LEU A 61 -16.21 19.11 -12.52
N GLY A 62 -15.53 20.04 -13.21
CA GLY A 62 -16.14 21.32 -13.61
C GLY A 62 -17.37 21.15 -14.51
N ALA A 63 -17.29 20.25 -15.49
CA ALA A 63 -18.43 19.93 -16.37
C ALA A 63 -19.57 19.25 -15.60
N PHE A 64 -19.25 18.33 -14.69
CA PHE A 64 -20.22 17.64 -13.84
C PHE A 64 -20.92 18.60 -12.88
N SER A 65 -20.18 19.48 -12.18
CA SER A 65 -20.77 20.46 -11.27
C SER A 65 -21.73 21.40 -12.00
N GLU A 66 -21.39 21.81 -13.23
CA GLU A 66 -22.28 22.63 -14.06
C GLU A 66 -23.51 21.86 -14.55
N ALA A 67 -23.35 20.59 -14.96
CA ALA A 67 -24.45 19.71 -15.32
C ALA A 67 -25.40 19.47 -14.12
N SER A 68 -24.84 19.10 -12.96
CA SER A 68 -25.54 18.89 -11.70
C SER A 68 -26.35 20.14 -11.31
N ARG A 69 -25.74 21.33 -11.36
CA ARG A 69 -26.42 22.60 -11.11
C ARG A 69 -27.63 22.81 -12.04
N ARG A 70 -27.46 22.59 -13.34
CA ARG A 70 -28.55 22.74 -14.33
C ARG A 70 -29.71 21.78 -14.08
N LEU A 71 -29.40 20.52 -13.77
CA LEU A 71 -30.41 19.51 -13.47
C LEU A 71 -31.18 19.86 -12.19
N ARG A 72 -30.47 20.28 -11.13
CA ARG A 72 -31.10 20.75 -9.88
C ARG A 72 -32.01 21.95 -10.10
N GLU A 73 -31.58 22.91 -10.94
CA GLU A 73 -32.40 24.07 -11.33
C GLU A 73 -33.65 23.66 -12.13
N HIS A 74 -33.52 22.72 -13.08
CA HIS A 74 -34.63 22.23 -13.90
C HIS A 74 -35.69 21.48 -13.08
N PHE A 75 -35.26 20.54 -12.23
CA PHE A 75 -36.17 19.73 -11.41
C PHE A 75 -36.59 20.41 -10.10
N GLY A 76 -35.92 21.50 -9.71
CA GLY A 76 -36.21 22.23 -8.47
C GLY A 76 -35.91 21.41 -7.20
N LYS A 77 -34.92 20.51 -7.26
CA LYS A 77 -34.51 19.65 -6.15
C LYS A 77 -33.02 19.33 -6.19
N ASP A 78 -32.45 19.04 -5.04
CA ASP A 78 -31.01 18.74 -4.92
C ASP A 78 -30.65 17.31 -5.33
N ASP A 79 -31.54 16.35 -5.05
CA ASP A 79 -31.32 14.93 -5.33
C ASP A 79 -31.91 14.54 -6.69
N ILE A 80 -31.03 14.25 -7.65
CA ILE A 80 -31.37 13.88 -9.02
C ILE A 80 -31.35 12.36 -9.15
N THR A 81 -32.51 11.78 -9.41
CA THR A 81 -32.69 10.34 -9.56
C THR A 81 -32.53 9.91 -11.02
N PHE A 82 -32.29 8.63 -11.24
CA PHE A 82 -32.25 8.05 -12.58
C PHE A 82 -33.54 8.32 -13.37
N ASP A 83 -34.70 8.26 -12.71
CA ASP A 83 -35.99 8.53 -13.37
C ASP A 83 -36.12 9.99 -13.82
N ASP A 84 -35.55 10.93 -13.06
CA ASP A 84 -35.51 12.35 -13.49
C ASP A 84 -34.65 12.51 -14.74
N LEU A 85 -33.46 11.90 -14.75
CA LEU A 85 -32.56 11.92 -15.90
C LEU A 85 -33.25 11.37 -17.16
N MET A 86 -34.03 10.30 -17.02
CA MET A 86 -34.77 9.68 -18.12
C MET A 86 -36.03 10.45 -18.54
N ALA A 87 -36.52 11.39 -17.71
CA ALA A 87 -37.68 12.23 -18.02
C ALA A 87 -37.33 13.49 -18.84
N ILE A 88 -36.04 13.76 -19.07
CA ILE A 88 -35.57 14.92 -19.84
C ILE A 88 -35.99 14.79 -21.30
N ASP A 89 -36.57 15.88 -21.84
CA ASP A 89 -36.96 15.97 -23.26
C ASP A 89 -35.70 16.07 -24.14
N ASP A 90 -35.59 15.19 -25.14
CA ASP A 90 -34.46 15.13 -26.06
C ASP A 90 -34.32 16.39 -26.96
N SER A 91 -35.32 17.27 -26.99
CA SER A 91 -35.23 18.57 -27.66
C SER A 91 -34.49 19.65 -26.85
N GLU A 92 -34.27 19.44 -25.55
CA GLU A 92 -33.52 20.37 -24.70
C GLU A 92 -32.02 20.01 -24.69
N GLU A 93 -31.29 20.39 -25.74
CA GLU A 93 -29.87 20.02 -25.96
C GLU A 93 -28.97 20.19 -24.72
N ALA A 94 -29.14 21.29 -23.98
CA ALA A 94 -28.34 21.56 -22.78
C ALA A 94 -28.66 20.62 -21.60
N LEU A 95 -29.91 20.19 -21.46
CA LEU A 95 -30.30 19.19 -20.45
C LEU A 95 -29.92 17.78 -20.86
N VAL A 96 -29.98 17.47 -22.16
CA VAL A 96 -29.47 16.21 -22.72
C VAL A 96 -27.98 16.07 -22.43
N GLN A 97 -27.19 17.12 -22.66
CA GLN A 97 -25.77 17.10 -22.32
C GLN A 97 -25.54 16.90 -20.81
N ALA A 98 -26.30 17.61 -19.97
CA ALA A 98 -26.19 17.47 -18.52
C ALA A 98 -26.56 16.06 -18.04
N ARG A 99 -27.63 15.48 -18.61
CA ARG A 99 -28.07 14.10 -18.39
C ARG A 99 -26.95 13.12 -18.69
N ASP A 100 -26.35 13.23 -19.87
CA ASP A 100 -25.37 12.26 -20.34
C ASP A 100 -24.08 12.30 -19.50
N ILE A 101 -23.65 13.49 -19.06
CA ILE A 101 -22.54 13.65 -18.10
C ILE A 101 -22.87 12.99 -16.75
N TYR A 102 -24.09 13.19 -16.24
CA TYR A 102 -24.51 12.61 -14.96
C TYR A 102 -24.61 11.08 -15.03
N LEU A 103 -25.20 10.56 -16.11
CA LEU A 103 -25.30 9.12 -16.38
C LEU A 103 -23.93 8.48 -16.54
N PHE A 104 -22.96 9.15 -17.16
CA PHE A 104 -21.60 8.65 -17.28
C PHE A 104 -20.97 8.42 -15.91
N LEU A 105 -21.14 9.35 -14.96
CA LEU A 105 -20.64 9.17 -13.60
C LEU A 105 -21.30 7.98 -12.90
N LEU A 106 -22.63 7.85 -13.01
CA LEU A 106 -23.38 6.72 -12.45
C LEU A 106 -22.96 5.37 -13.05
N GLN A 107 -22.66 5.32 -14.36
CA GLN A 107 -22.17 4.12 -15.03
C GLN A 107 -20.79 3.69 -14.53
N MET A 108 -19.96 4.63 -14.07
CA MET A 108 -18.69 4.33 -13.41
C MET A 108 -18.87 3.82 -11.97
N GLY A 109 -20.09 3.84 -11.43
CA GLY A 109 -20.35 3.50 -10.03
C GLY A 109 -19.77 4.51 -9.05
N ALA A 110 -19.49 5.73 -9.50
CA ALA A 110 -18.88 6.79 -8.71
C ALA A 110 -19.91 7.86 -8.33
N THR A 111 -19.58 8.61 -7.29
CA THR A 111 -20.36 9.73 -6.76
C THR A 111 -19.68 11.06 -7.03
N GLU A 112 -20.39 12.18 -6.83
CA GLU A 112 -19.80 13.52 -6.90
C GLU A 112 -18.64 13.66 -5.89
N ASP A 113 -18.81 13.12 -4.68
CA ASP A 113 -17.78 13.14 -3.64
C ASP A 113 -16.53 12.34 -4.06
N ASP A 114 -16.68 11.24 -4.80
CA ASP A 114 -15.53 10.48 -5.32
C ASP A 114 -14.72 11.30 -6.32
N LEU A 115 -15.39 12.09 -7.19
CA LEU A 115 -14.70 12.99 -8.11
C LEU A 115 -13.97 14.11 -7.38
N VAL A 116 -14.59 14.70 -6.36
CA VAL A 116 -13.99 15.76 -5.55
C VAL A 116 -12.74 15.22 -4.83
N GLN A 117 -12.85 14.05 -4.21
CA GLN A 117 -11.71 13.41 -3.55
C GLN A 117 -10.60 13.03 -4.53
N ALA A 118 -10.95 12.56 -5.74
CA ALA A 118 -9.96 12.26 -6.78
C ALA A 118 -9.22 13.51 -7.26
N GLU A 119 -9.92 14.63 -7.46
CA GLU A 119 -9.30 15.92 -7.79
C GLU A 119 -8.36 16.38 -6.68
N GLU A 120 -8.83 16.33 -5.43
CA GLU A 120 -8.06 16.76 -4.28
C GLU A 120 -6.79 15.93 -4.11
N HIS A 121 -6.87 14.61 -4.28
CA HIS A 121 -5.72 13.71 -4.22
C HIS A 121 -4.65 14.09 -5.26
N LEU A 122 -5.05 14.27 -6.52
CA LEU A 122 -4.14 14.65 -7.61
C LEU A 122 -3.56 16.06 -7.40
N ARG A 123 -4.34 16.97 -6.82
CA ARG A 123 -3.87 18.31 -6.45
C ARG A 123 -2.81 18.24 -5.35
N ILE A 124 -3.00 17.41 -4.33
CA ILE A 124 -2.04 17.15 -3.25
C ILE A 124 -0.75 16.54 -3.81
N ASP A 125 -0.85 15.62 -4.78
CA ASP A 125 0.32 15.06 -5.47
C ASP A 125 1.19 16.14 -6.09
N LEU A 126 0.59 17.00 -6.91
CA LEU A 126 1.31 18.07 -7.59
C LEU A 126 1.85 19.13 -6.61
N GLN A 127 1.09 19.46 -5.57
CA GLN A 127 1.46 20.49 -4.61
C GLN A 127 2.57 20.07 -3.65
N TYR A 128 2.57 18.80 -3.23
CA TYR A 128 3.43 18.29 -2.17
C TYR A 128 4.26 17.08 -2.60
N ARG A 129 3.64 16.00 -3.08
CA ARG A 129 4.35 14.71 -3.28
C ARG A 129 5.38 14.75 -4.43
N LEU A 130 5.05 15.51 -5.48
CA LEU A 130 5.86 15.72 -6.70
C LEU A 130 6.57 17.09 -6.73
N ASN A 131 6.45 17.88 -5.68
CA ASN A 131 7.07 19.19 -5.58
C ASN A 131 8.53 19.06 -5.07
N PRO A 132 9.55 19.34 -5.89
CA PRO A 132 10.96 19.18 -5.50
C PRO A 132 11.43 20.24 -4.50
N ASP A 133 10.68 21.33 -4.34
CA ASP A 133 10.99 22.42 -3.41
C ASP A 133 10.29 22.25 -2.05
N PHE A 134 9.41 21.24 -1.91
CA PHE A 134 8.70 20.97 -0.66
C PHE A 134 9.55 20.14 0.30
N ASP A 135 9.88 20.70 1.45
CA ASP A 135 10.58 20.00 2.53
C ASP A 135 9.78 20.02 3.85
N PRO A 136 9.13 18.90 4.22
CA PRO A 136 8.42 18.80 5.49
C PRO A 136 9.34 18.37 6.64
N ARG A 137 10.59 17.95 6.39
CA ARG A 137 11.41 17.26 7.37
C ARG A 137 11.65 18.04 8.67
N PRO A 138 11.79 19.38 8.67
CA PRO A 138 12.05 20.14 9.90
C PRO A 138 11.07 19.90 11.05
N ILE A 139 9.81 19.51 10.79
CA ILE A 139 8.83 19.22 11.86
C ILE A 139 9.18 17.97 12.69
N VAL A 140 9.98 17.05 12.13
CA VAL A 140 10.36 15.79 12.79
C VAL A 140 11.37 16.03 13.91
N GLY A 141 12.17 17.09 13.80
CA GLY A 141 13.14 17.48 14.83
C GLY A 141 14.33 16.52 14.94
N ASP A 142 14.81 16.02 13.81
CA ASP A 142 15.94 15.08 13.69
C ASP A 142 17.05 15.64 12.78
N ASP A 143 18.23 15.01 12.83
CA ASP A 143 19.31 15.18 11.86
C ASP A 143 19.18 14.09 10.77
N TYR A 144 18.55 14.43 9.64
CA TYR A 144 18.22 13.45 8.60
C TYR A 144 19.43 12.68 8.06
N ASP A 145 20.62 13.29 8.03
CA ASP A 145 21.85 12.67 7.54
C ASP A 145 22.43 11.66 8.53
N ASP A 146 22.12 11.79 9.83
CA ASP A 146 22.45 10.78 10.84
C ASP A 146 21.41 9.64 10.83
N LEU A 147 21.67 8.63 9.99
CA LEU A 147 20.87 7.40 9.92
C LEU A 147 20.84 6.60 11.25
N PHE A 148 21.76 6.89 12.17
CA PHE A 148 21.91 6.22 13.46
C PHE A 148 21.31 7.01 14.63
N GLU A 149 20.84 8.23 14.40
CA GLU A 149 20.07 8.98 15.39
C GLU A 149 18.80 8.22 15.79
N ARG A 150 18.49 8.25 17.08
CA ARG A 150 17.32 7.62 17.69
C ARG A 150 16.61 8.66 18.58
N PHE A 151 15.35 8.38 18.89
CA PHE A 151 14.54 9.18 19.82
C PHE A 151 14.22 10.61 19.33
N TYR A 152 13.78 10.70 18.07
CA TYR A 152 13.22 11.93 17.47
C TYR A 152 11.71 11.80 17.23
N GLY A 153 11.09 12.88 16.76
CA GLY A 153 9.64 12.94 16.56
C GLY A 153 8.88 13.16 17.88
N ASN A 154 7.66 12.64 17.96
CA ASN A 154 6.80 12.73 19.13
C ASN A 154 5.98 11.45 19.33
N ASN A 155 5.24 11.37 20.43
CA ASN A 155 4.39 10.23 20.77
C ASN A 155 2.93 10.37 20.30
N ASP A 156 2.62 11.35 19.46
CA ASP A 156 1.30 11.49 18.83
C ASP A 156 1.20 10.55 17.63
N VAL A 157 0.62 9.38 17.88
CA VAL A 157 0.36 8.37 16.85
C VAL A 157 -0.85 8.68 15.98
N THR A 158 -1.70 9.64 16.39
CA THR A 158 -2.85 10.07 15.60
C THR A 158 -2.37 10.99 14.48
N GLY A 159 -1.63 12.05 14.82
CA GLY A 159 -1.19 13.04 13.85
C GLY A 159 -2.36 13.62 13.03
N PRO A 160 -2.08 14.27 11.88
CA PRO A 160 -3.13 14.85 11.04
C PRO A 160 -3.97 13.80 10.28
N ASP A 161 -3.41 12.60 10.07
CA ASP A 161 -4.06 11.49 9.38
C ASP A 161 -3.61 10.17 10.01
N ALA A 162 -4.56 9.43 10.60
CA ALA A 162 -4.35 8.13 11.23
C ALA A 162 -5.10 6.99 10.52
N GLU A 163 -5.71 7.28 9.36
CA GLU A 163 -6.75 6.43 8.79
C GLU A 163 -6.22 5.04 8.44
N HIS A 164 -5.16 4.98 7.62
CA HIS A 164 -4.58 3.74 7.15
C HIS A 164 -4.08 2.85 8.29
N GLY A 165 -3.32 3.42 9.23
CA GLY A 165 -2.81 2.69 10.41
C GLY A 165 -3.93 2.16 11.31
N THR A 166 -5.01 2.93 11.48
CA THR A 166 -6.19 2.50 12.25
C THR A 166 -6.90 1.33 11.55
N HIS A 167 -7.04 1.39 10.23
CA HIS A 167 -7.66 0.32 9.43
C HIS A 167 -6.86 -0.98 9.50
N VAL A 168 -5.54 -0.88 9.31
CA VAL A 168 -4.59 -2.01 9.41
C VAL A 168 -4.60 -2.63 10.82
N ALA A 169 -4.58 -1.81 11.87
CA ALA A 169 -4.60 -2.30 13.25
C ALA A 169 -5.91 -3.02 13.58
N GLY A 170 -7.06 -2.53 13.08
CA GLY A 170 -8.36 -3.16 13.27
C GLY A 170 -8.45 -4.57 12.68
N ILE A 171 -7.89 -4.79 11.48
CA ILE A 171 -7.87 -6.12 10.84
C ILE A 171 -7.17 -7.14 11.76
N ILE A 172 -6.07 -6.73 12.41
CA ILE A 172 -5.31 -7.61 13.29
C ILE A 172 -6.03 -7.81 14.62
N ALA A 173 -6.42 -6.71 15.28
CA ALA A 173 -6.66 -6.69 16.73
C ALA A 173 -7.87 -5.85 17.17
N ALA A 174 -8.85 -5.59 16.29
CA ALA A 174 -10.12 -5.03 16.74
C ALA A 174 -10.71 -5.93 17.85
N GLU A 175 -11.21 -5.29 18.91
CA GLU A 175 -11.74 -6.00 20.08
C GLU A 175 -12.88 -6.90 19.67
N ARG A 176 -12.76 -8.18 20.06
CA ARG A 176 -13.72 -9.21 19.66
C ARG A 176 -14.88 -9.30 20.64
N ASP A 177 -16.02 -9.78 20.15
CA ASP A 177 -17.19 -10.16 20.96
C ASP A 177 -17.81 -9.01 21.79
N ASN A 178 -17.54 -7.75 21.46
CA ASN A 178 -18.10 -6.58 22.15
C ASN A 178 -19.42 -6.08 21.53
N GLY A 179 -19.86 -6.68 20.42
CA GLY A 179 -21.10 -6.35 19.73
C GLY A 179 -21.09 -5.07 18.90
N VAL A 180 -19.92 -4.49 18.60
CA VAL A 180 -19.77 -3.25 17.82
C VAL A 180 -18.72 -3.43 16.73
N GLY A 181 -19.02 -2.99 15.50
CA GLY A 181 -18.03 -2.95 14.44
C GLY A 181 -17.61 -4.31 13.91
N ILE A 182 -16.33 -4.66 14.09
CA ILE A 182 -15.70 -5.87 13.57
C ILE A 182 -14.93 -6.62 14.65
N ASP A 183 -14.73 -7.92 14.44
CA ASP A 183 -13.78 -8.73 15.21
C ASP A 183 -12.43 -8.74 14.48
N GLY A 184 -11.35 -8.37 15.18
CA GLY A 184 -10.00 -8.58 14.68
C GLY A 184 -9.66 -10.07 14.60
N ILE A 185 -8.63 -10.42 13.83
CA ILE A 185 -8.23 -11.82 13.65
C ILE A 185 -7.70 -12.43 14.95
N ALA A 186 -6.93 -11.66 15.75
CA ALA A 186 -6.29 -12.15 16.95
C ALA A 186 -6.47 -11.19 18.15
N PRO A 187 -6.75 -11.69 19.36
CA PRO A 187 -6.83 -10.88 20.57
C PRO A 187 -5.42 -10.57 21.11
N VAL A 188 -4.73 -9.63 20.46
CA VAL A 188 -3.33 -9.27 20.76
C VAL A 188 -3.14 -7.79 21.05
N GLN A 189 -2.00 -7.43 21.64
CA GLN A 189 -1.60 -6.04 21.81
C GLN A 189 -0.89 -5.53 20.57
N VAL A 190 -1.17 -4.29 20.17
CA VAL A 190 -0.55 -3.63 19.03
C VAL A 190 0.41 -2.52 19.48
N MET A 191 1.57 -2.47 18.85
CA MET A 191 2.54 -1.37 18.99
C MET A 191 2.47 -0.50 17.74
N ILE A 192 1.99 0.73 17.89
CA ILE A 192 1.83 1.66 16.76
C ILE A 192 3.09 2.49 16.60
N LEU A 193 3.74 2.38 15.43
CA LEU A 193 4.92 3.15 15.05
C LEU A 193 4.62 3.90 13.76
N ARG A 194 4.54 5.23 13.83
CA ARG A 194 4.28 6.08 12.67
C ARG A 194 5.58 6.37 11.92
N ALA A 195 5.94 5.46 11.00
CA ALA A 195 7.15 5.57 10.17
C ALA A 195 6.91 6.08 8.75
N VAL A 196 5.64 6.14 8.34
CA VAL A 196 5.21 6.46 6.97
C VAL A 196 4.46 7.79 6.99
N PRO A 197 4.95 8.83 6.29
CA PRO A 197 4.23 10.08 6.11
C PRO A 197 3.17 9.95 5.00
N ASP A 198 2.40 11.00 4.76
CA ASP A 198 1.56 11.11 3.55
C ASP A 198 2.46 11.47 2.35
N GLY A 199 3.11 10.44 1.81
CA GLY A 199 4.20 10.46 0.83
C GLY A 199 4.96 9.13 0.90
N ASP A 200 6.15 9.04 0.31
CA ASP A 200 6.98 7.83 0.48
C ASP A 200 7.69 7.87 1.83
N GLU A 201 7.75 6.72 2.51
CA GLU A 201 8.53 6.55 3.72
C GLU A 201 10.03 6.82 3.49
N ARG A 202 10.70 7.30 4.54
CA ARG A 202 12.14 7.56 4.52
C ARG A 202 12.87 6.37 5.13
N ASP A 203 13.98 5.96 4.51
CA ASP A 203 14.73 4.77 4.92
C ASP A 203 15.18 4.84 6.39
N LYS A 204 15.64 6.02 6.85
CA LYS A 204 15.96 6.27 8.27
C LYS A 204 14.79 5.92 9.20
N ASP A 205 13.58 6.38 8.88
CA ASP A 205 12.40 6.18 9.72
C ASP A 205 11.95 4.72 9.74
N VAL A 206 11.96 4.05 8.58
CA VAL A 206 11.69 2.60 8.47
C VAL A 206 12.70 1.80 9.29
N ALA A 207 13.99 2.08 9.12
CA ALA A 207 15.07 1.38 9.79
C ALA A 207 15.00 1.58 11.33
N ASN A 208 14.51 2.72 11.78
CA ASN A 208 14.31 3.02 13.20
C ASN A 208 13.06 2.37 13.78
N ALA A 209 11.95 2.39 13.04
CA ALA A 209 10.73 1.72 13.47
C ALA A 209 10.93 0.21 13.61
N ILE A 210 11.62 -0.44 12.66
CA ILE A 210 11.94 -1.87 12.74
C ILE A 210 12.78 -2.19 13.98
N ARG A 211 13.81 -1.39 14.26
CA ARG A 211 14.65 -1.57 15.46
C ARG A 211 13.85 -1.34 16.74
N TYR A 212 13.07 -0.26 16.80
CA TYR A 212 12.24 0.06 17.96
C TYR A 212 11.24 -1.07 18.25
N ALA A 213 10.54 -1.58 17.23
CA ALA A 213 9.63 -2.71 17.39
C ALA A 213 10.34 -3.94 17.95
N ALA A 214 11.48 -4.31 17.37
CA ALA A 214 12.27 -5.46 17.81
C ALA A 214 12.79 -5.28 19.27
N ASP A 215 13.22 -4.08 19.64
CA ASP A 215 13.72 -3.78 20.99
C ASP A 215 12.61 -3.75 22.05
N ASN A 216 11.39 -3.43 21.64
CA ASN A 216 10.23 -3.35 22.53
C ASN A 216 9.35 -4.62 22.50
N GLY A 217 9.91 -5.74 22.03
CA GLY A 217 9.28 -7.07 22.16
C GLY A 217 8.22 -7.40 21.13
N ALA A 218 8.21 -6.74 19.96
CA ALA A 218 7.35 -7.15 18.87
C ALA A 218 7.74 -8.55 18.36
N HIS A 219 6.79 -9.49 18.36
CA HIS A 219 6.97 -10.81 17.75
C HIS A 219 6.74 -10.77 16.23
N ILE A 220 5.89 -9.85 15.78
CA ILE A 220 5.50 -9.66 14.38
C ILE A 220 5.57 -8.16 14.07
N ILE A 221 6.13 -7.80 12.92
CA ILE A 221 6.10 -6.44 12.36
C ILE A 221 5.30 -6.48 11.06
N ASN A 222 4.16 -5.80 11.04
CA ASN A 222 3.37 -5.60 9.83
C ASN A 222 3.85 -4.33 9.09
N MET A 223 4.30 -4.47 7.86
CA MET A 223 4.80 -3.40 6.99
C MET A 223 3.85 -3.23 5.80
N SER A 224 2.76 -2.50 6.03
CA SER A 224 1.76 -2.13 5.02
C SER A 224 2.18 -0.87 4.26
N PHE A 225 3.42 -0.83 3.77
CA PHE A 225 3.99 0.28 3.01
C PHE A 225 5.00 -0.28 2.01
N GLY A 226 5.42 0.56 1.06
CA GLY A 226 6.56 0.26 0.21
C GLY A 226 6.74 1.30 -0.88
N LYS A 227 7.95 1.34 -1.45
CA LYS A 227 8.36 2.34 -2.44
C LYS A 227 9.34 1.78 -3.47
N ALA A 228 9.44 2.46 -4.61
CA ALA A 228 10.31 2.05 -5.71
C ALA A 228 11.82 2.30 -5.47
N TYR A 229 12.17 3.24 -4.58
CA TYR A 229 13.56 3.67 -4.38
C TYR A 229 13.92 3.66 -2.89
N SER A 230 15.12 3.16 -2.55
CA SER A 230 15.64 3.13 -1.18
C SER A 230 17.12 3.55 -1.21
N PRO A 231 17.43 4.86 -1.22
CA PRO A 231 18.80 5.35 -1.36
C PRO A 231 19.73 4.99 -0.19
N GLN A 232 19.17 4.65 0.97
CA GLN A 232 19.89 4.29 2.20
C GLN A 232 19.53 2.86 2.62
N LYS A 233 19.33 1.98 1.63
CA LYS A 233 18.91 0.59 1.84
C LYS A 233 19.83 -0.17 2.79
N GLU A 234 21.11 0.19 2.90
CA GLU A 234 22.06 -0.40 3.86
C GLU A 234 21.57 -0.26 5.30
N ALA A 235 20.98 0.89 5.66
CA ALA A 235 20.46 1.15 7.00
C ALA A 235 19.20 0.31 7.29
N VAL A 236 18.35 0.14 6.28
CA VAL A 236 17.14 -0.70 6.31
C VAL A 236 17.53 -2.18 6.41
N ASP A 237 18.46 -2.64 5.58
CA ASP A 237 18.98 -4.02 5.62
C ASP A 237 19.58 -4.35 6.98
N ALA A 238 20.33 -3.42 7.57
CA ALA A 238 20.86 -3.60 8.92
C ALA A 238 19.74 -3.68 9.98
N ALA A 239 18.61 -2.99 9.79
CA ALA A 239 17.46 -3.08 10.68
C ALA A 239 16.71 -4.40 10.52
N VAL A 240 16.51 -4.83 9.27
CA VAL A 240 15.90 -6.12 8.92
C VAL A 240 16.73 -7.27 9.50
N ARG A 241 18.05 -7.27 9.32
CA ARG A 241 18.96 -8.26 9.95
C ARG A 241 18.83 -8.27 11.48
N TYR A 242 18.67 -7.09 12.08
CA TYR A 242 18.54 -6.95 13.53
C TYR A 242 17.26 -7.58 14.08
N ALA A 243 16.13 -7.36 13.40
CA ALA A 243 14.84 -7.97 13.71
C ALA A 243 14.83 -9.48 13.40
N ASP A 244 15.39 -9.88 12.25
CA ASP A 244 15.51 -11.27 11.83
C ASP A 244 16.32 -12.11 12.82
N ALA A 245 17.44 -11.58 13.32
CA ALA A 245 18.27 -12.23 14.33
C ALA A 245 17.58 -12.39 15.70
N ARG A 246 16.51 -11.63 15.95
CA ARG A 246 15.65 -11.73 17.15
C ARG A 246 14.45 -12.66 16.94
N GLY A 247 14.31 -13.25 15.76
CA GLY A 247 13.17 -14.09 15.43
C GLY A 247 11.87 -13.31 15.31
N VAL A 248 11.94 -12.04 14.91
CA VAL A 248 10.75 -11.22 14.63
C VAL A 248 10.24 -11.55 13.23
N LEU A 249 8.97 -11.95 13.11
CA LEU A 249 8.34 -12.20 11.81
C LEU A 249 7.94 -10.87 11.16
N MET A 250 8.57 -10.56 10.03
CA MET A 250 8.28 -9.37 9.22
C MET A 250 7.31 -9.73 8.10
N VAL A 251 6.15 -9.08 8.06
CA VAL A 251 5.10 -9.31 7.07
C VAL A 251 4.92 -8.04 6.24
N HIS A 252 5.25 -8.11 4.96
CA HIS A 252 5.30 -6.99 4.04
C HIS A 252 4.20 -7.07 2.98
N ALA A 253 3.55 -5.94 2.70
CA ALA A 253 2.64 -5.81 1.57
C ALA A 253 3.40 -5.87 0.23
N ALA A 254 2.89 -6.59 -0.77
CA ALA A 254 3.59 -6.71 -2.05
C ALA A 254 3.64 -5.40 -2.85
N GLY A 255 2.74 -4.45 -2.57
CA GLY A 255 2.56 -3.19 -3.31
C GLY A 255 1.37 -3.25 -4.28
N ASN A 256 0.98 -2.10 -4.82
CA ASN A 256 -0.31 -1.90 -5.50
C ASN A 256 -0.15 -1.38 -6.96
N ASP A 257 0.99 -1.64 -7.60
CA ASP A 257 1.33 -1.12 -8.93
C ASP A 257 1.02 -2.11 -10.06
N ALA A 258 0.37 -3.23 -9.74
CA ALA A 258 0.16 -4.37 -10.64
C ALA A 258 1.47 -4.86 -11.30
N ALA A 259 2.59 -4.71 -10.59
CA ALA A 259 3.93 -4.96 -11.10
C ALA A 259 4.42 -6.37 -10.74
N ASN A 260 5.29 -6.91 -11.59
CA ASN A 260 6.05 -8.11 -11.28
C ASN A 260 7.27 -7.74 -10.42
N VAL A 261 7.21 -8.00 -9.12
CA VAL A 261 8.27 -7.68 -8.15
C VAL A 261 9.44 -8.66 -8.18
N ASP A 262 9.42 -9.68 -9.06
CA ASP A 262 10.64 -10.43 -9.40
C ASP A 262 11.58 -9.62 -10.32
N SER A 263 11.05 -8.61 -11.02
CA SER A 263 11.79 -7.77 -11.97
C SER A 263 11.72 -6.27 -11.66
N THR A 264 10.91 -5.87 -10.69
CA THR A 264 10.73 -4.48 -10.26
C THR A 264 10.96 -4.38 -8.76
N ALA A 265 11.65 -3.34 -8.32
CA ALA A 265 11.93 -3.18 -6.91
C ALA A 265 10.70 -2.64 -6.16
N ASN A 266 10.40 -3.23 -5.01
CA ASN A 266 9.51 -2.68 -4.01
C ASN A 266 10.20 -2.83 -2.66
N TYR A 267 10.57 -1.70 -2.05
CA TYR A 267 11.32 -1.64 -0.80
C TYR A 267 10.41 -1.38 0.40
N PRO A 268 10.72 -1.92 1.59
CA PRO A 268 11.85 -2.82 1.86
C PRO A 268 11.64 -4.20 1.21
N MET A 269 12.74 -4.92 0.96
CA MET A 269 12.71 -6.25 0.34
C MET A 269 13.43 -7.28 1.21
N LYS A 270 13.05 -8.55 1.07
CA LYS A 270 13.65 -9.66 1.83
C LYS A 270 15.15 -9.82 1.55
N THR A 271 15.62 -9.45 0.37
CA THR A 271 17.00 -9.63 -0.09
C THR A 271 17.90 -8.45 0.28
N TYR A 272 19.09 -8.76 0.77
CA TYR A 272 20.06 -7.74 1.17
C TYR A 272 20.93 -7.27 0.00
N LEU A 273 21.47 -6.05 0.08
CA LEU A 273 22.38 -5.49 -0.92
C LEU A 273 23.63 -6.35 -1.14
N ASP A 274 24.19 -6.91 -0.08
CA ASP A 274 25.36 -7.79 -0.08
C ASP A 274 25.02 -9.27 -0.33
N GLY A 275 23.76 -9.57 -0.62
CA GLY A 275 23.26 -10.91 -0.87
C GLY A 275 22.70 -11.62 0.37
N GLY A 276 21.98 -12.72 0.12
CA GLY A 276 21.18 -13.41 1.14
C GLY A 276 19.80 -12.77 1.32
N ALA A 277 19.04 -13.30 2.27
CA ALA A 277 17.70 -12.82 2.57
C ALA A 277 17.33 -13.02 4.04
N ALA A 278 16.39 -12.22 4.53
CA ALA A 278 15.78 -12.39 5.85
C ALA A 278 15.03 -13.73 5.94
N ALA A 279 15.31 -14.50 7.00
CA ALA A 279 14.67 -15.80 7.22
C ALA A 279 13.20 -15.64 7.60
N HIS A 280 12.90 -14.67 8.46
CA HIS A 280 11.58 -14.39 9.02
C HIS A 280 10.86 -13.28 8.26
N TRP A 281 10.76 -13.41 6.94
CA TRP A 281 10.04 -12.48 6.07
C TRP A 281 8.93 -13.17 5.28
N LEU A 282 7.77 -12.51 5.17
CA LEU A 282 6.65 -12.87 4.29
C LEU A 282 6.23 -11.67 3.45
N THR A 283 6.16 -11.83 2.13
CA THR A 283 5.57 -10.85 1.21
C THR A 283 4.18 -11.30 0.77
N VAL A 284 3.18 -10.42 0.91
CA VAL A 284 1.76 -10.75 0.77
C VAL A 284 1.10 -9.99 -0.37
N GLY A 285 0.57 -10.74 -1.35
CA GLY A 285 -0.29 -10.22 -2.42
C GLY A 285 -1.77 -10.15 -2.01
N ALA A 286 -2.60 -9.45 -2.79
CA ALA A 286 -4.02 -9.26 -2.50
C ALA A 286 -4.93 -10.04 -3.47
N VAL A 287 -5.94 -10.72 -2.90
CA VAL A 287 -7.07 -11.30 -3.64
C VAL A 287 -8.36 -10.55 -3.32
N SER A 288 -9.32 -10.65 -4.23
CA SER A 288 -10.67 -10.10 -4.09
C SER A 288 -11.67 -11.17 -3.64
N TRP A 289 -12.91 -10.74 -3.41
CA TRP A 289 -14.05 -11.64 -3.19
C TRP A 289 -14.66 -12.13 -4.51
N GLU A 290 -14.20 -11.61 -5.66
CA GLU A 290 -14.72 -11.98 -6.97
C GLU A 290 -14.36 -13.42 -7.34
N PRO A 291 -15.22 -14.12 -8.11
CA PRO A 291 -14.89 -15.44 -8.60
C PRO A 291 -13.76 -15.35 -9.64
N PRO A 292 -13.03 -16.46 -9.91
CA PRO A 292 -12.13 -16.51 -11.06
C PRO A 292 -12.88 -16.24 -12.38
N PRO A 293 -12.25 -15.55 -13.34
CA PRO A 293 -10.83 -15.19 -13.36
C PRO A 293 -10.45 -13.89 -12.62
N GLU A 294 -11.40 -13.06 -12.15
CA GLU A 294 -11.18 -11.75 -11.49
C GLU A 294 -10.79 -11.84 -9.99
N PHE A 295 -10.47 -13.05 -9.54
CA PHE A 295 -10.12 -13.39 -8.15
C PHE A 295 -8.88 -12.67 -7.59
N VAL A 296 -7.92 -12.29 -8.44
CA VAL A 296 -6.71 -11.56 -8.00
C VAL A 296 -6.99 -10.07 -8.08
N ALA A 297 -6.66 -9.32 -7.03
CA ALA A 297 -6.86 -7.88 -7.05
C ALA A 297 -6.07 -7.24 -8.19
N SER A 298 -6.73 -6.46 -9.04
CA SER A 298 -6.16 -5.92 -10.28
C SER A 298 -4.93 -5.04 -10.06
N PHE A 299 -4.81 -4.43 -8.87
CA PHE A 299 -3.69 -3.62 -8.43
C PHE A 299 -2.55 -4.43 -7.78
N SER A 300 -2.76 -5.68 -7.36
CA SER A 300 -1.77 -6.39 -6.55
C SER A 300 -0.47 -6.59 -7.33
N ASN A 301 0.64 -6.19 -6.73
CA ASN A 301 1.94 -6.69 -7.16
C ASN A 301 2.00 -8.22 -6.97
N PHE A 302 2.78 -8.87 -7.82
CA PHE A 302 2.93 -10.33 -7.86
C PHE A 302 4.37 -10.71 -8.19
N GLY A 303 4.74 -11.96 -7.97
CA GLY A 303 6.07 -12.47 -8.30
C GLY A 303 6.23 -13.90 -7.83
N ALA A 304 6.59 -14.81 -8.74
CA ALA A 304 6.70 -16.23 -8.46
C ALA A 304 7.77 -16.52 -7.39
N ALA A 305 8.80 -15.68 -7.28
CA ALA A 305 9.86 -15.83 -6.29
C ALA A 305 9.76 -14.84 -5.12
N SER A 306 9.19 -13.65 -5.35
CA SER A 306 9.23 -12.52 -4.42
C SER A 306 7.98 -12.37 -3.57
N VAL A 307 6.82 -12.83 -4.05
CA VAL A 307 5.56 -12.89 -3.27
C VAL A 307 5.39 -14.31 -2.75
N ASP A 308 5.20 -14.45 -1.43
CA ASP A 308 5.15 -15.77 -0.81
C ASP A 308 3.73 -16.37 -0.90
N LEU A 309 2.70 -15.58 -0.57
CA LEU A 309 1.30 -16.00 -0.58
C LEU A 309 0.36 -14.80 -0.78
N PHE A 310 -0.92 -15.08 -1.00
CA PHE A 310 -1.97 -14.06 -1.11
C PHE A 310 -2.91 -14.06 0.11
N ALA A 311 -3.56 -12.93 0.37
CA ALA A 311 -4.62 -12.79 1.37
C ALA A 311 -5.72 -11.82 0.90
N PRO A 312 -6.92 -11.86 1.48
CA PRO A 312 -7.98 -10.90 1.18
C PRO A 312 -7.50 -9.45 1.32
N GLY A 313 -7.67 -8.64 0.27
CA GLY A 313 -7.23 -7.25 0.24
C GLY A 313 -8.15 -6.31 -0.52
N VAL A 314 -9.33 -6.75 -0.94
CA VAL A 314 -10.37 -5.93 -1.59
C VAL A 314 -11.61 -5.86 -0.72
N ASP A 315 -12.18 -4.66 -0.59
CA ASP A 315 -13.34 -4.31 0.22
C ASP A 315 -13.23 -4.78 1.67
N ILE A 316 -12.04 -4.68 2.25
CA ILE A 316 -11.79 -5.10 3.62
C ILE A 316 -12.37 -4.07 4.56
N TYR A 317 -13.44 -4.44 5.27
CA TYR A 317 -14.10 -3.58 6.25
C TYR A 317 -13.34 -3.60 7.58
N SER A 318 -12.94 -2.44 8.08
CA SER A 318 -12.20 -2.31 9.34
C SER A 318 -12.46 -0.97 10.04
N THR A 319 -11.81 -0.77 11.19
CA THR A 319 -11.88 0.44 12.01
C THR A 319 -11.27 1.64 11.30
N LEU A 320 -11.91 2.80 11.44
CA LEU A 320 -11.41 4.10 11.01
C LEU A 320 -11.37 5.07 12.21
N PRO A 321 -10.60 6.18 12.14
CA PRO A 321 -10.60 7.19 13.18
C PRO A 321 -12.00 7.73 13.51
N GLY A 322 -12.16 8.24 14.73
CA GLY A 322 -13.43 8.83 15.16
C GLY A 322 -14.55 7.81 15.40
N SER A 323 -14.21 6.56 15.75
CA SER A 323 -15.18 5.48 16.00
C SER A 323 -16.06 5.16 14.78
N THR A 324 -15.47 5.25 13.59
CA THR A 324 -16.13 4.90 12.33
C THR A 324 -15.52 3.62 11.74
N TYR A 325 -16.10 3.14 10.64
CA TYR A 325 -15.68 1.92 9.97
C TYR A 325 -15.84 2.10 8.47
N GLY A 326 -15.04 1.38 7.69
CA GLY A 326 -15.14 1.45 6.23
C GLY A 326 -14.32 0.40 5.51
N ALA A 327 -14.66 0.22 4.24
CA ALA A 327 -13.94 -0.67 3.32
C ALA A 327 -12.70 0.03 2.76
N ARG A 328 -11.57 -0.70 2.67
CA ARG A 328 -10.36 -0.27 1.97
C ARG A 328 -9.81 -1.39 1.10
N ASN A 329 -9.06 -0.98 0.08
CA ASN A 329 -8.43 -1.84 -0.91
C ASN A 329 -6.91 -1.71 -0.82
N GLY A 330 -6.19 -2.83 -0.88
CA GLY A 330 -4.74 -2.82 -0.97
C GLY A 330 -4.10 -4.11 -0.47
N THR A 331 -2.87 -4.36 -0.93
CA THR A 331 -1.96 -5.31 -0.26
C THR A 331 -1.66 -4.87 1.19
N SER A 332 -1.83 -3.58 1.48
CA SER A 332 -1.86 -3.01 2.84
C SER A 332 -2.92 -3.62 3.75
N MET A 333 -4.03 -4.15 3.21
CA MET A 333 -5.08 -4.86 3.95
C MET A 333 -4.84 -6.37 3.95
N ALA A 334 -4.18 -6.91 2.91
CA ALA A 334 -3.80 -8.32 2.86
C ALA A 334 -2.69 -8.69 3.86
N ALA A 335 -1.66 -7.85 4.00
CA ALA A 335 -0.58 -8.04 4.97
C ALA A 335 -1.06 -8.20 6.42
N PRO A 336 -1.95 -7.33 6.97
CA PRO A 336 -2.46 -7.49 8.32
C PRO A 336 -3.36 -8.71 8.49
N VAL A 337 -3.99 -9.24 7.42
CA VAL A 337 -4.67 -10.54 7.51
C VAL A 337 -3.66 -11.64 7.86
N VAL A 338 -2.53 -11.70 7.15
CA VAL A 338 -1.48 -12.68 7.41
C VAL A 338 -0.81 -12.45 8.78
N SER A 339 -0.55 -11.20 9.14
CA SER A 339 -0.03 -10.84 10.48
C SER A 339 -0.99 -11.28 11.59
N GLY A 340 -2.30 -11.12 11.40
CA GLY A 340 -3.33 -11.58 12.33
C GLY A 340 -3.33 -13.10 12.48
N VAL A 341 -3.23 -13.86 11.39
CA VAL A 341 -3.14 -15.33 11.46
C VAL A 341 -1.85 -15.76 12.14
N ALA A 342 -0.72 -15.12 11.84
CA ALA A 342 0.54 -15.37 12.54
C ALA A 342 0.43 -15.11 14.06
N ALA A 343 -0.20 -14.00 14.44
CA ALA A 343 -0.42 -13.61 15.83
C ALA A 343 -1.34 -14.61 16.56
N LEU A 344 -2.41 -15.07 15.89
CA LEU A 344 -3.29 -16.13 16.39
C LEU A 344 -2.51 -17.41 16.69
N LEU A 345 -1.64 -17.84 15.78
CA LEU A 345 -0.80 -19.04 15.99
C LEU A 345 0.15 -18.85 17.17
N MET A 346 0.86 -17.72 17.25
CA MET A 346 1.80 -17.45 18.34
C MET A 346 1.08 -17.32 19.70
N ALA A 347 -0.16 -16.82 19.73
CA ALA A 347 -0.95 -16.73 20.96
C ALA A 347 -1.40 -18.11 21.48
N TYR A 348 -1.84 -19.01 20.59
CA TYR A 348 -2.31 -20.34 20.97
C TYR A 348 -1.17 -21.37 21.16
N PHE A 349 -0.09 -21.20 20.41
CA PHE A 349 1.09 -22.08 20.41
C PHE A 349 2.36 -21.27 20.68
N PRO A 350 2.57 -20.79 21.93
CA PRO A 350 3.62 -19.83 22.27
C PRO A 350 5.06 -20.39 22.12
N ASP A 351 5.21 -21.71 22.01
CA ASP A 351 6.52 -22.34 21.80
C ASP A 351 6.93 -22.37 20.31
N LEU A 352 6.05 -21.98 19.38
CA LEU A 352 6.40 -21.88 17.96
C LEU A 352 7.34 -20.71 17.72
N THR A 353 8.49 -21.02 17.11
CA THR A 353 9.40 -20.01 16.58
C THR A 353 8.80 -19.30 15.37
N ALA A 354 9.26 -18.08 15.06
CA ALA A 354 8.84 -17.38 13.85
C ALA A 354 9.12 -18.17 12.56
N THR A 355 10.20 -18.97 12.53
CA THR A 355 10.48 -19.87 11.40
C THR A 355 9.38 -20.93 11.25
N GLN A 356 8.94 -21.55 12.35
CA GLN A 356 7.85 -22.53 12.31
C GLN A 356 6.52 -21.89 11.94
N VAL A 357 6.21 -20.69 12.47
CA VAL A 357 4.99 -19.96 12.11
C VAL A 357 4.98 -19.63 10.61
N LYS A 358 6.09 -19.13 10.06
CA LYS A 358 6.24 -18.90 8.63
C LYS A 358 6.03 -20.18 7.82
N ASP A 359 6.68 -21.29 8.20
CA ASP A 359 6.52 -22.59 7.52
C ASP A 359 5.07 -23.09 7.54
N ILE A 360 4.39 -22.96 8.69
CA ILE A 360 2.98 -23.30 8.84
C ILE A 360 2.13 -22.49 7.86
N LEU A 361 2.27 -21.16 7.86
CA LEU A 361 1.49 -20.27 6.99
C LEU A 361 1.66 -20.62 5.51
N LEU A 362 2.89 -20.92 5.07
CA LEU A 362 3.17 -21.26 3.68
C LEU A 362 2.64 -22.63 3.28
N ARG A 363 2.71 -23.62 4.17
CA ARG A 363 2.28 -25.00 3.90
C ARG A 363 0.78 -25.19 4.06
N SER A 364 0.11 -24.33 4.81
CA SER A 364 -1.32 -24.45 5.12
C SER A 364 -2.21 -23.63 4.21
N VAL A 365 -1.68 -22.94 3.20
CA VAL A 365 -2.48 -22.16 2.25
C VAL A 365 -3.57 -23.02 1.59
N THR A 366 -4.63 -22.37 1.14
CA THR A 366 -5.52 -22.98 0.15
C THR A 366 -4.94 -22.71 -1.23
N ALA A 367 -4.34 -23.74 -1.81
CA ALA A 367 -3.60 -23.66 -3.07
C ALA A 367 -4.53 -23.78 -4.29
N TYR A 368 -4.29 -22.95 -5.30
CA TYR A 368 -4.99 -22.97 -6.59
C TYR A 368 -4.00 -22.86 -7.77
N PRO A 369 -2.90 -23.64 -7.81
CA PRO A 369 -1.77 -23.36 -8.69
C PRO A 369 -2.12 -23.33 -10.19
N ASP A 370 -3.04 -24.20 -10.62
CA ASP A 370 -3.47 -24.33 -12.02
C ASP A 370 -4.71 -23.49 -12.36
N ARG A 371 -5.29 -22.74 -11.41
CA ARG A 371 -6.47 -21.91 -11.66
C ARG A 371 -6.09 -20.74 -12.55
N GLU A 372 -6.76 -20.59 -13.69
CA GLU A 372 -6.59 -19.40 -14.52
C GLU A 372 -7.22 -18.18 -13.86
N VAL A 373 -6.45 -17.09 -13.82
CA VAL A 373 -6.83 -15.79 -13.27
C VAL A 373 -6.33 -14.68 -14.18
N VAL A 374 -6.97 -13.52 -14.12
CA VAL A 374 -6.46 -12.30 -14.77
C VAL A 374 -5.16 -11.89 -14.09
N ARG A 375 -4.08 -11.76 -14.87
CA ARG A 375 -2.82 -11.21 -14.36
C ARG A 375 -3.04 -9.72 -14.03
N PRO A 376 -2.69 -9.26 -12.81
CA PRO A 376 -2.80 -7.85 -12.44
C PRO A 376 -2.25 -6.90 -13.51
N GLY A 377 -2.98 -5.81 -13.76
CA GLY A 377 -2.60 -4.78 -14.73
C GLY A 377 -2.61 -5.23 -16.20
N SER A 378 -3.34 -6.30 -16.55
CA SER A 378 -3.46 -6.79 -17.91
C SER A 378 -4.73 -7.61 -18.13
N ASP A 379 -5.13 -7.81 -19.39
CA ASP A 379 -6.26 -8.69 -19.74
C ASP A 379 -5.84 -10.16 -19.96
N ARG A 380 -4.60 -10.51 -19.62
CA ARG A 380 -4.04 -11.83 -19.88
C ARG A 380 -4.36 -12.81 -18.77
N LEU A 381 -4.85 -13.99 -19.13
CA LEU A 381 -4.99 -15.12 -18.21
C LEU A 381 -3.63 -15.80 -17.94
N VAL A 382 -3.38 -16.11 -16.68
CA VAL A 382 -2.21 -16.87 -16.22
C VAL A 382 -2.63 -17.85 -15.11
N PRO A 383 -1.89 -18.96 -14.90
CA PRO A 383 -2.08 -19.79 -13.72
C PRO A 383 -1.78 -18.99 -12.45
N PHE A 384 -2.65 -19.08 -11.44
CA PHE A 384 -2.45 -18.37 -10.16
C PHE A 384 -1.14 -18.76 -9.47
N GLY A 385 -0.68 -20.01 -9.65
CA GLY A 385 0.63 -20.47 -9.18
C GLY A 385 1.83 -19.75 -9.78
N SER A 386 1.66 -18.98 -10.86
CA SER A 386 2.72 -18.14 -11.43
C SER A 386 2.86 -16.77 -10.76
N LEU A 387 1.94 -16.42 -9.85
CA LEU A 387 1.88 -15.09 -9.22
C LEU A 387 2.50 -15.04 -7.81
N SER A 388 2.75 -16.19 -7.18
CA SER A 388 3.42 -16.31 -5.87
C SER A 388 4.10 -17.66 -5.71
N ALA A 389 5.01 -17.76 -4.74
CA ALA A 389 5.75 -18.98 -4.43
C ALA A 389 4.84 -20.16 -4.04
N THR A 390 3.74 -19.89 -3.31
CA THR A 390 2.81 -20.95 -2.87
C THR A 390 1.65 -21.18 -3.83
N GLY A 391 1.33 -20.21 -4.69
CA GLY A 391 0.12 -20.26 -5.53
C GLY A 391 -1.16 -20.41 -4.70
N GLY A 392 -1.18 -19.84 -3.50
CA GLY A 392 -2.24 -20.07 -2.53
C GLY A 392 -2.61 -18.85 -1.69
N VAL A 393 -3.78 -18.94 -1.08
CA VAL A 393 -4.32 -17.92 -0.18
C VAL A 393 -4.19 -18.40 1.27
N VAL A 394 -3.82 -17.49 2.18
CA VAL A 394 -3.73 -17.77 3.63
C VAL A 394 -5.00 -18.47 4.14
N ASN A 395 -4.83 -19.48 4.99
CA ASN A 395 -5.95 -20.21 5.58
C ASN A 395 -5.68 -20.46 7.07
N ALA A 396 -6.38 -19.71 7.93
CA ALA A 396 -6.20 -19.75 9.38
C ALA A 396 -6.56 -21.12 9.98
N TYR A 397 -7.64 -21.74 9.51
CA TYR A 397 -8.09 -23.04 10.00
C TYR A 397 -7.04 -24.13 9.78
N ARG A 398 -6.55 -24.27 8.55
CA ARG A 398 -5.49 -25.23 8.21
C ARG A 398 -4.17 -24.92 8.92
N ALA A 399 -3.89 -23.64 9.14
CA ALA A 399 -2.70 -23.23 9.89
C ALA A 399 -2.75 -23.72 11.33
N VAL A 400 -3.91 -23.61 11.99
CA VAL A 400 -4.13 -24.11 13.36
C VAL A 400 -4.05 -25.64 13.38
N GLU A 401 -4.68 -26.35 12.45
CA GLU A 401 -4.57 -27.83 12.35
C GLU A 401 -3.10 -28.26 12.25
N LEU A 402 -2.32 -27.62 11.36
CA LEU A 402 -0.91 -27.95 11.21
C LEU A 402 -0.10 -27.61 12.48
N ALA A 403 -0.38 -26.49 13.13
CA ALA A 403 0.26 -26.10 14.39
C ALA A 403 0.01 -27.11 15.53
N GLN A 404 -1.20 -27.66 15.62
CA GLN A 404 -1.55 -28.70 16.61
C GLN A 404 -0.69 -29.97 16.42
N THR A 405 -0.50 -30.40 15.17
CA THR A 405 0.32 -31.58 14.86
C THR A 405 1.79 -31.38 15.24
N LEU A 406 2.34 -30.18 15.01
CA LEU A 406 3.73 -29.85 15.33
C LEU A 406 3.97 -29.61 16.83
N SER A 407 2.96 -29.14 17.55
CA SER A 407 3.05 -28.85 19.00
C SER A 407 2.79 -30.08 19.88
N GLY A 408 2.50 -31.25 19.29
CA GLY A 408 2.13 -32.45 20.04
C GLY A 408 0.82 -32.33 20.82
N ARG A 409 -0.01 -31.31 20.51
CA ARG A 409 -1.34 -31.08 21.12
C ARG A 409 -2.45 -31.68 20.25
N GLY A 410 -2.24 -32.92 19.80
CA GLY A 410 -3.31 -33.73 19.22
C GLY A 410 -4.10 -34.40 20.34
N ASP A 411 -5.43 -34.34 20.25
CA ASP A 411 -6.45 -34.84 21.19
C ASP A 411 -6.07 -36.03 22.09
#